data_AF-A0A5B8QW54-F1
#
_entry.id   AF-A0A5B8QW54-F1
#
_cell.length_a   1.000
_cell.length_b   1.000
_cell.length_c   1.000
_cell.angle_alpha   90.00
_cell.angle_beta   90.00
_cell.angle_gamma   90.00
#
_symmetry.space_group_name_H-M   'P 1'
#
loop_
_entity.id
_entity.type
_entity.pdbx_description
1 polymer ?
#
loop_
_entity_poly.entity_id
_entity_poly.type
_entity_poly.pdbx_seq_one_letter_code
_entity_poly.pdbx_strand_id
1 'polypeptide(L)'
;MSSVIQTRRRLALWLAAILVLLSVAFAVHSVSHLNDDTKAHCALCLHQHQLQHALSYSPLDFQVAQQGVISVEFDVISFKTPFRRNFHSRAPPLTA
;
A
#
# COMPACT_ATOMS: atom_id res chain seq x y z
N MET A 1 -15.88 -23.12 21.55
CA MET A 1 -15.04 -22.82 20.37
C MET A 1 -14.13 -21.59 20.52
N SER A 2 -14.33 -20.71 21.50
CA SER A 2 -13.48 -19.51 21.72
C SER A 2 -12.12 -19.79 22.39
N SER A 3 -12.04 -20.75 23.30
CA SER A 3 -10.82 -21.06 24.06
C SER A 3 -9.66 -21.57 23.19
N VAL A 4 -9.95 -22.41 22.20
CA VAL A 4 -8.95 -22.97 21.27
C VAL A 4 -8.36 -21.88 20.36
N ILE A 5 -9.16 -20.88 19.99
CA ILE A 5 -8.69 -19.75 19.18
C ILE A 5 -7.77 -18.85 20.02
N GLN A 6 -8.11 -18.65 21.29
CA GLN A 6 -7.31 -17.85 22.22
C GLN A 6 -5.96 -18.51 22.55
N THR A 7 -5.91 -19.83 22.71
CA THR A 7 -4.65 -20.56 22.93
C THR A 7 -3.74 -20.51 21.70
N ARG A 8 -4.29 -20.74 20.50
CA ARG A 8 -3.54 -20.62 19.24
C ARG A 8 -2.99 -19.22 19.02
N ARG A 9 -3.78 -18.18 19.31
CA ARG A 9 -3.32 -16.78 19.20
C ARG A 9 -2.21 -16.47 20.18
N ARG A 10 -2.30 -16.96 21.43
CA ARG A 10 -1.21 -16.82 22.41
C ARG A 10 0.05 -17.54 21.96
N LEU A 11 -0.06 -18.78 21.48
CA LEU A 11 1.09 -19.53 20.96
C LEU A 11 1.73 -18.82 19.76
N ALA A 12 0.92 -18.32 18.82
CA ALA A 12 1.43 -17.56 17.67
C ALA A 12 2.17 -16.29 18.10
N LEU A 13 1.65 -15.55 19.09
CA LEU A 13 2.31 -14.37 19.64
C LEU A 13 3.63 -14.72 20.34
N TRP A 14 3.66 -15.81 21.13
CA TRP A 14 4.88 -16.28 21.79
C TRP A 14 5.93 -16.73 20.78
N LEU A 15 5.53 -17.48 19.75
CA LEU A 15 6.43 -17.90 18.68
C LEU A 15 6.97 -16.70 17.90
N ALA A 16 6.13 -15.71 17.57
CA ALA A 16 6.56 -14.48 16.92
C ALA A 16 7.56 -13.71 17.79
N ALA A 17 7.31 -13.58 19.09
CA ALA A 17 8.24 -12.91 20.01
C ALA A 17 9.60 -13.63 20.08
N ILE A 18 9.60 -14.97 20.16
CA ILE A 18 10.84 -15.77 20.15
C ILE A 18 11.59 -15.58 18.83
N LEU A 19 10.91 -15.57 17.69
CA LEU A 19 11.53 -15.34 16.38
C LEU A 19 12.17 -13.95 16.27
N VAL A 20 11.52 -12.91 16.83
CA VAL A 20 12.08 -11.55 16.86
C VAL A 20 13.31 -11.47 17.75
N LEU A 21 13.32 -12.14 18.90
CA LEU A 21 14.49 -12.17 19.78
C LEU A 21 15.66 -12.93 19.12
N LEU A 22 15.37 -14.05 18.47
CA LEU A 22 16.36 -14.84 17.75
C LEU A 22 16.94 -14.08 16.56
N SER A 23 16.16 -13.26 15.84
CA SER A 23 16.67 -12.49 14.70
C SER A 23 17.69 -11.43 15.12
N VAL A 24 17.48 -10.77 16.26
CA VAL A 24 18.42 -9.79 16.82
C VAL A 24 19.68 -10.48 17.35
N ALA A 25 19.54 -11.55 18.13
CA ALA A 25 20.67 -12.32 18.64
C ALA A 25 21.54 -12.86 17.49
N PHE A 26 20.88 -13.31 16.42
CA PHE A 26 21.55 -13.78 15.22
C PHE A 26 22.32 -12.66 14.50
N ALA A 27 21.72 -11.47 14.32
CA ALA A 27 22.38 -10.33 13.68
C ALA A 27 23.61 -9.82 14.48
N VAL A 28 23.56 -9.82 15.81
CA VAL A 28 24.72 -9.47 16.64
C VAL A 28 25.83 -10.51 16.51
N HIS A 29 25.46 -11.79 16.40
CA HIS A 29 26.41 -12.89 16.23
C HIS A 29 27.07 -12.88 14.84
N SER A 30 26.34 -12.52 13.77
CA SER A 30 26.92 -12.39 12.43
C SER A 30 27.89 -11.23 12.31
N VAL A 31 27.64 -10.11 13.01
CA VAL A 31 28.58 -8.98 13.10
C VAL A 31 29.83 -9.36 13.89
N SER A 32 29.69 -10.18 14.94
CA SER A 32 30.81 -10.66 15.75
C SER A 32 31.77 -11.55 14.95
N HIS A 33 31.22 -12.35 14.02
CA HIS A 33 32.01 -13.20 13.11
C HIS A 33 32.55 -12.46 11.88
N LEU A 34 32.24 -11.17 11.67
CA LEU A 34 32.77 -10.40 10.54
C LEU A 34 34.28 -10.10 10.68
N ASN A 35 34.80 -10.15 11.91
CA ASN A 35 36.22 -9.94 12.22
C ASN A 35 37.03 -11.25 12.37
N ASP A 36 36.35 -12.40 12.45
CA ASP A 36 37.01 -13.69 12.50
C ASP A 36 37.17 -14.22 11.08
N ASP A 37 38.37 -14.69 10.77
CA ASP A 37 38.74 -15.24 9.47
C ASP A 37 37.65 -16.18 8.93
N THR A 38 37.36 -16.04 7.63
CA THR A 38 36.30 -16.66 6.80
C THR A 38 36.06 -18.19 6.92
N LYS A 39 36.73 -18.88 7.83
CA LYS A 39 36.69 -20.33 8.05
C LYS A 39 35.85 -20.76 9.26
N ALA A 40 35.40 -19.85 10.13
CA ALA A 40 34.52 -20.20 11.25
C ALA A 40 33.05 -20.24 10.79
N HIS A 41 32.67 -21.29 10.05
CA HIS A 41 31.31 -21.46 9.57
C HIS A 41 30.35 -21.81 10.73
N CYS A 42 29.73 -20.79 11.33
CA CYS A 42 28.65 -20.99 12.28
C CYS A 42 27.41 -21.54 11.55
N ALA A 43 26.87 -22.67 12.04
CA ALA A 43 25.68 -23.33 11.46
C ALA A 43 24.47 -22.38 11.37
N LEU A 44 24.38 -21.42 12.29
CA LEU A 44 23.34 -20.39 12.30
C LEU A 44 23.49 -19.42 11.13
N CYS A 45 24.71 -19.01 10.76
CA CYS A 45 24.94 -18.09 9.63
C CYS A 45 24.62 -18.74 8.28
N LEU A 46 24.93 -20.03 8.16
CA LEU A 46 24.53 -20.83 7.01
C LEU A 46 23.00 -20.91 6.90
N HIS A 47 22.29 -21.06 8.02
CA HIS A 47 20.84 -21.13 8.03
C HIS A 47 20.19 -19.80 7.64
N GLN A 48 20.71 -18.66 8.11
CA GLN A 48 20.25 -17.34 7.67
C GLN A 48 20.50 -17.13 6.17
N HIS A 49 21.69 -17.47 5.69
CA HIS A 49 22.03 -17.39 4.28
C HIS A 49 21.05 -18.24 3.44
N GLN A 50 20.77 -19.47 3.87
CA GLN A 50 19.77 -20.33 3.25
C GLN A 50 18.37 -19.71 3.28
N LEU A 51 17.92 -19.13 4.39
CA LEU A 51 16.60 -18.49 4.49
C LEU A 51 16.47 -17.26 3.59
N GLN A 52 17.52 -16.44 3.51
CA GLN A 52 17.55 -15.26 2.64
C GLN A 52 17.51 -15.63 1.16
N HIS A 53 18.12 -16.75 0.79
CA HIS A 53 18.12 -17.26 -0.58
C HIS A 53 17.03 -18.30 -0.88
N ALA A 54 16.25 -18.74 0.12
CA ALA A 54 15.15 -19.69 -0.06
C ALA A 54 13.92 -19.05 -0.70
N LEU A 55 13.72 -17.75 -0.52
CA LEU A 55 12.67 -17.00 -1.20
C LEU A 55 13.23 -16.51 -2.54
N SER A 56 12.89 -17.22 -3.62
CA SER A 56 13.13 -16.76 -4.98
C SER A 56 12.37 -15.45 -5.21
N TYR A 57 13.07 -14.33 -5.08
CA TYR A 57 12.55 -13.03 -5.46
C TYR A 57 12.55 -12.93 -6.98
N SER A 58 11.37 -12.96 -7.58
CA SER A 58 11.17 -12.52 -8.96
C SER A 58 10.73 -11.06 -8.92
N PRO A 59 11.45 -10.12 -9.57
CA PRO A 59 10.94 -8.75 -9.69
C PRO A 59 9.61 -8.81 -10.42
N LEU A 60 8.59 -8.15 -9.85
CA LEU A 60 7.29 -8.01 -10.48
C LEU A 60 7.40 -6.90 -11.53
N ASP A 61 7.52 -7.29 -12.80
CA ASP A 61 7.46 -6.36 -13.93
C ASP A 61 6.00 -6.13 -14.33
N PHE A 62 5.44 -5.02 -13.85
CA PHE A 62 4.10 -4.58 -14.24
C PHE A 62 4.21 -3.57 -15.37
N GLN A 63 3.86 -3.98 -16.60
CA GLN A 63 3.65 -3.03 -17.68
C GLN A 63 2.35 -2.27 -17.44
N VAL A 64 2.44 -1.16 -16.71
CA VAL A 64 1.32 -0.23 -16.50
C VAL A 64 1.03 0.45 -17.83
N ALA A 65 -0.05 0.05 -18.49
CA ALA A 65 -0.54 0.73 -19.69
C ALA A 65 -0.97 2.16 -19.30
N GLN A 66 -0.28 3.15 -19.86
CA GLN A 66 -0.57 4.56 -19.62
C GLN A 66 -1.94 4.89 -20.24
N GLN A 67 -2.94 5.15 -19.40
CA GLN A 67 -4.28 5.53 -19.84
C GLN A 67 -4.28 7.00 -20.30
N GLY A 68 -4.68 7.23 -21.55
CA GLY A 68 -4.83 8.57 -22.13
C GLY A 68 -6.23 9.14 -21.91
N VAL A 69 -6.34 10.46 -21.77
CA VAL A 69 -7.61 11.18 -21.74
C VAL A 69 -7.99 11.57 -23.17
N ILE A 70 -9.20 11.20 -23.60
CA ILE A 70 -9.77 11.66 -24.87
C ILE A 70 -10.50 12.97 -24.60
N SER A 71 -9.94 14.10 -25.05
CA SER A 71 -10.63 15.39 -25.03
C SER A 71 -11.63 15.45 -26.17
N VAL A 72 -12.92 15.60 -25.85
CA VAL A 72 -13.98 15.80 -26.84
C VAL A 72 -14.43 17.24 -26.77
N GLU A 73 -14.30 17.96 -27.88
CA GLU A 73 -14.82 19.32 -28.05
C GLU A 73 -16.18 19.25 -28.76
N PHE A 74 -17.16 20.02 -28.28
CA PHE A 74 -18.48 20.09 -28.89
C PHE A 74 -18.91 21.55 -29.03
N ASP A 75 -19.49 21.89 -30.17
CA ASP A 75 -20.06 23.20 -30.42
C ASP A 75 -21.38 23.35 -29.67
N VAL A 76 -21.43 24.27 -28.71
CA VAL A 76 -22.66 24.62 -28.00
C VAL A 76 -23.35 25.76 -28.73
N ILE A 77 -24.61 25.55 -29.12
CA ILE A 77 -25.44 26.60 -29.70
C ILE A 77 -25.81 27.59 -28.59
N SER A 78 -25.09 28.71 -28.52
CA SER A 78 -25.42 29.85 -27.65
C SER A 78 -26.52 30.69 -28.30
N PHE A 79 -27.67 30.82 -27.63
CA PHE A 79 -28.72 31.73 -28.04
C PHE A 79 -28.99 32.77 -26.94
N LYS A 80 -29.13 34.04 -27.34
CA LYS A 80 -29.54 35.12 -26.44
C LYS A 80 -31.06 35.22 -26.46
N THR A 81 -31.71 34.95 -25.33
CA THR A 81 -33.13 35.23 -25.17
C THR A 81 -33.33 36.58 -24.49
N PRO A 82 -34.16 37.48 -25.04
CA PRO A 82 -34.56 38.67 -24.31
C PRO A 82 -35.45 38.23 -23.13
N PHE A 83 -35.03 38.56 -21.91
CA PHE A 83 -35.85 38.38 -20.72
C PHE A 83 -37.10 39.26 -20.82
N ARG A 84 -38.29 38.65 -20.80
CA ARG A 84 -39.57 39.37 -20.73
C ARG A 84 -40.27 39.03 -19.43
N ARG A 85 -40.63 40.06 -18.65
CA ARG A 85 -41.49 39.91 -17.47
C ARG A 85 -42.95 40.00 -17.90
N ASN A 86 -43.67 38.89 -17.81
CA ASN A 86 -45.11 38.86 -18.02
C ASN A 86 -45.83 38.96 -16.67
N PHE A 87 -46.39 40.13 -16.37
CA PHE A 87 -47.20 40.34 -15.17
C PHE A 87 -48.66 40.05 -15.50
N HIS A 88 -49.23 38.99 -14.92
CA HIS A 88 -50.63 38.59 -15.11
C HIS A 88 -51.62 39.21 -14.09
N SER A 89 -51.16 40.15 -13.27
CA SER A 89 -51.99 40.90 -12.32
C SER A 89 -51.71 42.40 -12.41
N ARG A 90 -52.75 43.20 -12.15
CA ARG A 90 -52.83 44.62 -12.54
C ARG A 90 -51.67 45.48 -12.00
N ALA A 91 -51.06 46.17 -12.96
CA ALA A 91 -50.05 47.24 -12.93
C ALA A 91 -48.57 46.83 -12.67
N PRO A 92 -47.67 47.01 -13.65
CA PRO A 92 -46.23 46.97 -13.40
C PRO A 92 -45.81 48.19 -12.56
N PRO A 93 -44.78 48.07 -11.71
CA PRO A 93 -44.27 49.17 -10.90
C PRO A 93 -43.80 50.33 -11.79
N LEU A 94 -43.99 51.58 -11.32
CA LEU A 94 -43.77 52.83 -12.07
C LEU A 94 -42.34 53.04 -12.61
N THR A 95 -41.41 52.15 -12.31
CA THR A 95 -39.96 52.30 -12.59
C THR A 95 -39.36 51.06 -13.25
N ALA A 96 -40.14 50.28 -14.02
CA ALA A 96 -39.65 49.12 -14.76
C ALA A 96 -38.96 49.48 -16.08
#